data_AF-A0A959BIU7-F1
#
_entry.id   AF-A0A959BIU7-F1
#
_cell.length_a   1.000
_cell.length_b   1.000
_cell.length_c   1.000
_cell.angle_alpha   90.00
_cell.angle_beta   90.00
_cell.angle_gamma   90.00
#
_symmetry.space_group_name_H-M   'P 1'
#
loop_
_entity.id
_entity.type
_entity.pdbx_description
1 polymer ?
#
loop_
_entity_poly.entity_id
_entity_poly.type
_entity_poly.pdbx_seq_one_letter_code
_entity_poly.pdbx_strand_id
1 'polypeptide(L)'
;RILTLGFTPLHTYSDYSAVSEIRAAKNVSDGVAAVKEILKGYEVLLPLERELLELSGESGDEGTNALMSDYIREQEKLVWMYSAFLG
;
A
#
# COMPACT_ATOMS: atom_id res chain seq x y z
N ARG A 1 8.35 -9.74 6.40
CA ARG A 1 7.46 -10.83 5.94
C ARG A 1 8.07 -11.67 4.82
N ILE A 2 8.51 -11.09 3.69
CA ILE A 2 9.08 -11.83 2.55
C ILE A 2 10.23 -12.79 2.96
N LEU A 3 11.24 -12.31 3.68
CA LEU A 3 12.32 -13.16 4.21
C LEU A 3 11.83 -14.22 5.22
N THR A 4 10.81 -13.89 6.01
CA THR A 4 10.18 -14.83 6.97
C THR A 4 9.57 -16.03 6.26
N LEU A 5 9.11 -15.84 5.02
CA LEU A 5 8.60 -16.89 4.13
C LEU A 5 9.72 -17.59 3.31
N GLY A 6 11.00 -17.24 3.53
CA GLY A 6 12.13 -17.85 2.83
C GLY A 6 12.43 -17.28 1.44
N PHE A 7 11.79 -16.18 1.05
CA PHE A 7 12.00 -15.54 -0.26
C PHE A 7 12.93 -14.32 -0.18
N THR A 8 13.49 -13.90 -1.32
CA THR A 8 14.32 -12.70 -1.43
C THR A 8 13.48 -11.48 -1.81
N PRO A 9 13.44 -10.41 -0.99
CA PRO A 9 12.74 -9.19 -1.35
C PRO A 9 13.50 -8.41 -2.42
N LEU A 10 12.76 -7.64 -3.23
CA LEU A 10 13.35 -6.61 -4.08
C LEU A 10 14.13 -5.61 -3.23
N HIS A 11 15.31 -5.21 -3.70
CA HIS A 11 16.25 -4.40 -2.93
C HIS A 11 17.09 -3.43 -3.79
N THR A 12 16.58 -3.04 -4.98
CA THR A 12 17.20 -2.01 -5.82
C THR A 12 16.16 -0.99 -6.31
N TYR A 13 16.57 0.27 -6.48
CA TYR A 13 15.67 1.32 -6.99
C TYR A 13 15.17 1.05 -8.40
N SER A 14 16.01 0.45 -9.27
CA SER A 14 15.62 0.05 -10.61
C SER A 14 14.50 -0.98 -10.59
N ASP A 15 14.59 -1.97 -9.71
CA ASP A 15 13.56 -3.01 -9.61
C ASP A 15 12.24 -2.42 -9.09
N TYR A 16 12.29 -1.60 -8.04
CA TYR A 16 11.10 -0.91 -7.52
C TYR A 16 10.45 -0.04 -8.60
N SER A 17 11.23 0.73 -9.35
CA SER A 17 10.70 1.59 -10.41
C SER A 17 10.11 0.80 -11.58
N ALA A 18 10.59 -0.43 -11.83
CA ALA A 18 10.10 -1.29 -12.90
C ALA A 18 8.74 -1.93 -12.54
N VAL A 19 8.55 -2.32 -11.28
CA VAL A 19 7.35 -3.06 -10.83
C VAL A 19 6.26 -2.17 -10.22
N SER A 20 6.60 -0.98 -9.72
CA SER A 20 5.64 -0.12 -9.02
C SER A 20 4.55 0.41 -9.95
N GLU A 21 3.29 0.20 -9.56
CA GLU A 21 2.12 0.84 -10.17
C GLU A 21 2.01 2.31 -9.77
N ILE A 22 2.38 2.64 -8.52
CA ILE A 22 2.43 4.02 -8.04
C ILE A 22 3.57 4.74 -8.76
N ARG A 23 3.22 5.81 -9.49
CA ARG A 23 4.18 6.63 -10.24
C ARG A 23 4.70 7.79 -9.39
N ALA A 24 5.97 8.13 -9.58
CA ALA A 24 6.58 9.25 -8.88
C ALA A 24 5.93 10.58 -9.32
N ALA A 25 5.31 11.28 -8.38
CA ALA A 25 4.85 12.65 -8.56
C ALA A 25 6.06 13.60 -8.60
N LYS A 26 6.10 14.50 -9.59
CA LYS A 26 7.19 15.46 -9.79
C LYS A 26 6.69 16.88 -9.61
N ASN A 27 7.53 17.73 -9.02
CA ASN A 27 7.28 19.18 -8.87
C ASN A 27 5.97 19.51 -8.13
N VAL A 28 5.62 18.72 -7.11
CA VAL A 28 4.44 18.99 -6.27
C VAL A 28 4.88 19.85 -5.08
N SER A 29 4.42 21.10 -5.03
CA SER A 29 4.63 22.01 -3.89
C SER A 29 3.32 22.47 -3.24
N ASP A 30 2.18 22.16 -3.87
CA ASP A 30 0.85 22.47 -3.34
C ASP A 30 0.36 21.37 -2.39
N GLY A 31 -0.16 21.77 -1.24
CA GLY A 31 -0.58 20.82 -0.19
C GLY A 31 -1.80 19.99 -0.59
N VAL A 32 -2.77 20.59 -1.29
CA VAL A 32 -3.98 19.88 -1.75
C VAL A 32 -3.60 18.86 -2.83
N ALA A 33 -2.72 19.24 -3.76
CA ALA A 33 -2.18 18.34 -4.77
C ALA A 33 -1.42 17.17 -4.14
N ALA A 34 -0.58 17.43 -3.14
CA ALA A 34 0.17 16.38 -2.43
C ALA A 34 -0.75 15.36 -1.75
N VAL A 35 -1.80 15.83 -1.04
CA VAL A 35 -2.75 14.92 -0.36
C VAL A 35 -3.56 14.09 -1.36
N LYS A 36 -3.90 14.66 -2.52
CA LYS A 36 -4.54 13.89 -3.62
C LYS A 36 -3.64 12.78 -4.15
N GLU A 37 -2.34 13.03 -4.30
CA GLU A 37 -1.39 11.98 -4.72
C GLU A 37 -1.24 10.88 -3.66
N ILE A 38 -1.29 11.23 -2.36
CA ILE A 38 -1.29 10.24 -1.27
C ILE A 38 -2.54 9.36 -1.36
N LEU A 39 -3.73 9.94 -1.55
CA LEU A 39 -4.98 9.17 -1.70
C LEU A 39 -4.93 8.23 -2.90
N LYS A 40 -4.43 8.68 -4.06
CA LYS A 40 -4.21 7.81 -5.23
C LYS A 40 -3.27 6.65 -4.93
N GLY A 41 -2.28 6.86 -4.07
CA GLY A 41 -1.40 5.79 -3.59
C GLY A 41 -2.18 4.71 -2.83
N TYR A 42 -3.06 5.11 -1.90
CA TYR A 42 -3.90 4.16 -1.17
C TYR A 42 -4.95 3.46 -2.04
N GLU A 43 -5.45 4.12 -3.09
CA GLU A 43 -6.31 3.49 -4.10
C GLU A 43 -5.63 2.33 -4.83
N VAL A 44 -4.29 2.32 -4.90
CA VAL A 44 -3.49 1.21 -5.45
C VAL A 44 -3.15 0.18 -4.37
N LEU A 45 -2.75 0.60 -3.16
CA LEU A 45 -2.32 -0.32 -2.10
C LEU A 45 -3.47 -1.16 -1.53
N LEU A 46 -4.61 -0.54 -1.19
CA LEU A 46 -5.70 -1.23 -0.50
C LEU A 46 -6.28 -2.42 -1.29
N PRO A 47 -6.47 -2.35 -2.62
CA PRO A 47 -6.87 -3.53 -3.41
C PRO A 47 -5.86 -4.67 -3.33
N LEU A 48 -4.56 -4.38 -3.48
CA LEU A 48 -3.49 -5.38 -3.43
C LEU A 48 -3.40 -6.04 -2.04
N GLU A 49 -3.56 -5.26 -0.97
CA GLU A 49 -3.57 -5.77 0.40
C GLU A 49 -4.80 -6.65 0.68
N ARG A 50 -5.97 -6.29 0.16
CA ARG A 50 -7.20 -7.10 0.29
C ARG A 50 -7.11 -8.41 -0.49
N GLU A 51 -6.56 -8.38 -1.69
CA GLU A 51 -6.27 -9.60 -2.46
C GLU A 51 -5.31 -10.52 -1.69
N LEU A 52 -4.24 -9.96 -1.11
CA LEU A 52 -3.30 -10.75 -0.32
C LEU A 52 -3.92 -11.25 1.00
N LEU A 53 -4.81 -10.48 1.62
CA LEU A 53 -5.58 -10.91 2.79
C LEU A 53 -6.43 -12.14 2.47
N GLU A 54 -7.16 -12.13 1.36
CA GLU A 54 -7.97 -13.27 0.90
C GLU A 54 -7.08 -14.49 0.62
N LEU A 55 -6.03 -14.33 -0.17
CA LEU A 55 -5.11 -15.42 -0.53
C LEU A 55 -4.40 -16.04 0.69
N SER A 56 -4.00 -15.20 1.65
CA SER A 56 -3.39 -15.68 2.90
C SER A 56 -4.40 -16.40 3.80
N GLY A 57 -5.68 -15.98 3.77
CA GLY A 57 -6.76 -16.67 4.46
C GLY A 57 -7.04 -18.07 3.87
N GLU A 58 -7.12 -18.17 2.54
CA GLU A 58 -7.33 -19.45 1.85
C GLU A 58 -6.20 -20.46 2.07
N SER A 59 -4.96 -19.97 2.17
CA SER A 59 -3.76 -20.78 2.38
C SER A 59 -3.44 -21.05 3.86
N GLY A 60 -4.17 -20.45 4.79
CA GLY A 60 -3.91 -20.56 6.23
C GLY A 60 -2.62 -19.87 6.70
N ASP A 61 -2.09 -18.92 5.93
CA ASP A 61 -0.94 -18.09 6.35
C ASP A 61 -1.39 -16.95 7.26
N GLU A 62 -1.64 -17.29 8.52
CA GLU A 62 -2.11 -16.36 9.55
C GLU A 62 -1.16 -15.15 9.73
N GLY A 63 0.15 -15.36 9.57
CA GLY A 63 1.14 -14.30 9.77
C GLY A 63 1.13 -13.25 8.67
N THR A 64 0.83 -13.62 7.43
CA THR A 64 0.60 -12.67 6.33
C THR A 64 -0.78 -12.04 6.45
N ASN A 65 -1.79 -12.84 6.83
CA ASN A 65 -3.17 -12.37 6.97
C ASN A 65 -3.28 -11.25 8.01
N ALA A 66 -2.73 -11.46 9.21
CA ALA A 66 -2.72 -10.46 10.27
C ALA A 66 -2.03 -9.15 9.83
N LEU A 67 -0.90 -9.26 9.11
CA LEU A 67 -0.18 -8.09 8.61
C LEU A 67 -1.03 -7.26 7.62
N MET A 68 -1.75 -7.93 6.71
CA MET A 68 -2.63 -7.24 5.76
C MET A 68 -3.83 -6.61 6.47
N SER A 69 -4.41 -7.29 7.46
CA SER A 69 -5.51 -6.76 8.25
C SER A 69 -5.13 -5.47 8.98
N ASP A 70 -3.94 -5.42 9.58
CA ASP A 70 -3.43 -4.21 10.24
C ASP A 70 -3.20 -3.07 9.26
N TYR A 71 -2.58 -3.33 8.11
CA TYR A 71 -2.34 -2.30 7.08
C TYR A 71 -3.65 -1.72 6.56
N ILE A 72 -4.60 -2.56 6.18
CA ILE A 72 -5.91 -2.12 5.68
C ILE A 72 -6.60 -1.23 6.70
N ARG A 73 -6.68 -1.67 7.96
CA ARG A 73 -7.34 -0.91 9.04
C ARG A 73 -6.70 0.46 9.27
N GLU A 74 -5.38 0.54 9.26
CA GLU A 74 -4.66 1.80 9.47
C GLU A 74 -4.81 2.74 8.26
N GLN A 75 -4.72 2.21 7.05
CA GLN A 75 -4.80 2.99 5.82
C GLN A 75 -6.22 3.49 5.54
N GLU A 76 -7.27 2.71 5.82
CA GLU A 76 -8.66 3.16 5.70
C GLU A 76 -8.94 4.37 6.59
N LYS A 77 -8.38 4.38 7.81
CA LYS A 77 -8.43 5.54 8.70
C LYS A 77 -7.72 6.75 8.09
N LEU A 78 -6.54 6.56 7.51
CA LEU A 78 -5.80 7.63 6.84
C LEU A 78 -6.56 8.18 5.61
N VAL A 79 -7.15 7.30 4.81
CA VAL A 79 -8.00 7.68 3.67
C VAL A 79 -9.17 8.55 4.14
N TRP A 80 -9.84 8.18 5.22
CA TRP A 80 -10.89 9.01 5.82
C TRP A 80 -10.36 10.39 6.23
N MET A 81 -9.23 10.44 6.95
CA MET A 81 -8.63 11.70 7.41
C MET A 81 -8.22 12.61 6.25
N TYR A 82 -7.61 12.06 5.20
CA TYR A 82 -7.18 12.82 4.02
C TYR A 82 -8.37 13.26 3.16
N SER A 83 -9.39 12.42 3.02
CA SER A 83 -10.64 12.82 2.34
C SER A 83 -11.31 13.98 3.07
N ALA A 84 -11.39 13.91 4.41
CA ALA A 84 -11.94 15.00 5.22
C ALA A 84 -11.15 16.31 5.09
N PHE A 85 -9.83 16.23 4.92
CA PHE A 85 -8.99 17.41 4.67
C PHE A 85 -9.27 18.06 3.30
N LEU A 86 -9.60 17.27 2.29
CA LEU A 86 -9.84 17.76 0.91
C LEU A 86 -11.24 18.38 0.72
N GLY A 87 -12.19 18.13 1.62
CA GLY A 87 -13.55 18.64 1.57
C GLY A 87 -14.52 17.68 0.92
#